data_AF-A0A354WKH8-F1
#
_entry.id   AF-A0A354WKH8-F1
#
_cell.length_a   1.000
_cell.length_b   1.000
_cell.length_c   1.000
_cell.angle_alpha   90.00
_cell.angle_beta   90.00
_cell.angle_gamma   90.00
#
_symmetry.space_group_name_H-M   'P 1'
#
loop_
_entity.id
_entity.type
_entity.pdbx_description
1 polymer ?
#
loop_
_entity_poly.entity_id
_entity_poly.type
_entity_poly.pdbx_seq_one_letter_code
_entity_poly.pdbx_strand_id
1 'polypeptide(L)'
;PQRVLEIGCGSGLLLFRVAKYCQEYWGTDYSLATIRNLERICDTVEGLGTVKLLYRTADNFEGIPQGVFDTVVINSVVQYFPSVDYLLQMLEGAVQALTSGGVIFVGDIRSLPLLEPYHAVVQLTRADADQTIEQWQCQVNQSVASEEELLIDPQFFIALKQRFPQITEVVIEPKRGQAENELTQFRYDVTLYLTQNQEQSLTVNPETSVPWLNWQRDTLSLVQLQDKLEHRTTGYLGIRDVPNQRVQAALQVLEWLENPPPVATVGALRQVLNQQPMLRGVNPEEVWQLAEKVGYTAHLSWWEGSQDGSFDIIFCRHDLAPKDDFNKFAHPFLAHFWADETVTIKPWTSYTNNPLSGKLVQKLVPQVREFIQQKLPSYMVPQGFVLLNALPLTSNGKVDRQALPTPDTATRHLATGFLAPRTPIEAQLATIWSELLGVERIGVNDNYFKIGGHSLLATQLVIRIRDQFQVDLSLTKIFEYPILKDLANYLDTYLWYNNSADFQPLNADEEEIEL
;
A
#
# COMPACT_ATOMS: atom_id res chain seq x y z
N PRO A 1 18.11 -19.41 -18.30
CA PRO A 1 16.92 -20.19 -18.76
C PRO A 1 17.10 -20.76 -20.16
N GLN A 2 16.58 -21.96 -20.41
CA GLN A 2 16.58 -22.59 -21.75
C GLN A 2 15.16 -22.60 -22.35
N ARG A 3 14.15 -22.92 -21.55
CA ARG A 3 12.74 -22.95 -21.94
C ARG A 3 11.94 -22.03 -21.03
N VAL A 4 11.50 -20.90 -21.59
CA VAL A 4 10.82 -19.84 -20.84
C VAL A 4 9.35 -19.77 -21.22
N LEU A 5 8.50 -19.59 -20.22
CA LEU A 5 7.12 -19.11 -20.38
C LEU A 5 7.01 -17.72 -19.75
N GLU A 6 6.77 -16.69 -20.56
CA GLU A 6 6.46 -15.34 -20.10
C GLU A 6 4.95 -15.12 -20.10
N ILE A 7 4.38 -14.84 -18.92
CA ILE A 7 2.96 -14.54 -18.75
C ILE A 7 2.77 -13.02 -18.73
N GLY A 8 2.02 -12.51 -19.71
CA GLY A 8 1.84 -11.08 -19.94
C GLY A 8 3.06 -10.44 -20.61
N CYS A 9 3.42 -10.92 -21.79
CA CYS A 9 4.63 -10.48 -22.50
C CYS A 9 4.58 -9.02 -23.01
N GLY A 10 3.39 -8.40 -23.06
CA GLY A 10 3.23 -6.98 -23.37
C GLY A 10 3.93 -6.58 -24.67
N SER A 11 4.66 -5.48 -24.66
CA SER A 11 5.41 -5.03 -25.85
C SER A 11 6.69 -5.85 -26.14
N GLY A 12 6.94 -6.95 -25.42
CA GLY A 12 8.08 -7.84 -25.65
C GLY A 12 9.41 -7.35 -25.07
N LEU A 13 9.38 -6.48 -24.04
CA LEU A 13 10.60 -5.88 -23.48
C LEU A 13 11.61 -6.92 -22.98
N LEU A 14 11.14 -7.98 -22.29
CA LEU A 14 11.99 -9.09 -21.88
C LEU A 14 12.20 -10.08 -23.02
N LEU A 15 11.13 -10.43 -23.75
CA LEU A 15 11.16 -11.33 -24.91
C LEU A 15 12.33 -11.02 -25.85
N PHE A 16 12.44 -9.78 -26.34
CA PHE A 16 13.47 -9.41 -27.31
C PHE A 16 14.91 -9.49 -26.78
N ARG A 17 15.08 -9.43 -25.45
CA ARG A 17 16.40 -9.50 -24.80
C ARG A 17 16.79 -10.92 -24.45
N VAL A 18 15.81 -11.75 -24.10
CA VAL A 18 16.03 -13.08 -23.52
C VAL A 18 15.84 -14.20 -24.54
N ALA A 19 14.82 -14.12 -25.40
CA ALA A 19 14.39 -15.22 -26.26
C ALA A 19 15.48 -15.77 -27.18
N LYS A 20 16.36 -14.90 -27.71
CA LYS A 20 17.51 -15.29 -28.55
C LYS A 20 18.55 -16.20 -27.86
N TYR A 21 18.52 -16.25 -26.53
CA TYR A 21 19.41 -17.10 -25.73
C TYR A 21 18.68 -18.34 -25.18
N CYS A 22 17.41 -18.52 -25.51
CA CYS A 22 16.58 -19.65 -25.13
C CYS A 22 16.50 -20.67 -26.26
N GLN A 23 16.38 -21.94 -25.91
CA GLN A 23 15.99 -22.99 -26.85
C GLN A 23 14.54 -22.80 -27.28
N GLU A 24 13.68 -22.38 -26.36
CA GLU A 24 12.26 -22.18 -26.59
C GLU A 24 11.75 -21.04 -25.71
N TYR A 25 10.93 -20.16 -26.29
CA TYR A 25 10.36 -19.01 -25.57
C TYR A 25 8.88 -18.88 -25.90
N TRP A 26 8.02 -19.05 -24.91
CA TRP A 26 6.58 -18.90 -25.05
C TRP A 26 6.14 -17.61 -24.37
N GLY A 27 5.35 -16.78 -25.05
CA GLY A 27 4.76 -15.58 -24.49
C GLY A 27 3.24 -15.64 -24.54
N THR A 28 2.57 -15.30 -23.45
CA THR A 28 1.11 -15.15 -23.41
C THR A 28 0.72 -13.70 -23.15
N ASP A 29 -0.38 -13.24 -23.75
CA ASP A 29 -0.94 -11.92 -23.47
C ASP A 29 -2.45 -11.90 -23.73
N TYR A 30 -3.17 -11.12 -22.92
CA TYR A 30 -4.63 -10.96 -23.00
C TYR A 30 -5.05 -10.02 -24.15
N SER A 31 -4.11 -9.32 -24.78
CA SER A 31 -4.35 -8.43 -25.91
C SER A 31 -3.97 -9.10 -27.22
N LEU A 32 -4.98 -9.43 -28.04
CA LEU A 32 -4.76 -10.00 -29.36
C LEU A 32 -3.98 -9.06 -30.29
N ALA A 33 -4.15 -7.76 -30.12
CA ALA A 33 -3.40 -6.75 -30.88
C ALA A 33 -1.90 -6.80 -30.53
N THR A 34 -1.58 -6.98 -29.25
CA THR A 34 -0.21 -7.13 -28.75
C THR A 34 0.44 -8.39 -29.34
N ILE A 35 -0.24 -9.53 -29.25
CA ILE A 35 0.24 -10.80 -29.83
C ILE A 35 0.53 -10.67 -31.32
N ARG A 36 -0.42 -10.17 -32.11
CA ARG A 36 -0.23 -9.97 -33.56
C ARG A 36 0.91 -9.01 -33.89
N ASN A 37 1.15 -8.02 -33.03
CA ASN A 37 2.25 -7.09 -33.21
C ASN A 37 3.60 -7.77 -32.96
N LEU A 38 3.71 -8.55 -31.89
CA LEU A 38 4.91 -9.31 -31.55
C LEU A 38 5.22 -10.37 -32.60
N GLU A 39 4.22 -11.11 -33.11
CA GLU A 39 4.39 -12.08 -34.19
C GLU A 39 5.07 -11.45 -35.41
N ARG A 40 4.54 -10.29 -35.86
CA ARG A 40 5.13 -9.56 -37.00
C ARG A 40 6.58 -9.13 -36.75
N ILE A 41 6.92 -8.75 -35.52
CA ILE A 41 8.30 -8.35 -35.17
C ILE A 41 9.20 -9.58 -35.15
N CYS A 42 8.76 -10.69 -34.55
CA CYS A 42 9.52 -11.93 -34.45
C CYS A 42 9.83 -12.52 -35.83
N ASP A 43 8.94 -12.37 -36.81
CA ASP A 43 9.17 -12.79 -38.20
C ASP A 43 10.29 -12.00 -38.89
N THR A 44 10.56 -10.78 -38.44
CA THR A 44 11.54 -9.87 -39.06
C THR A 44 12.90 -9.85 -38.37
N VAL A 45 12.97 -10.28 -37.11
CA VAL A 45 14.17 -10.19 -36.28
C VAL A 45 14.85 -11.56 -36.19
N GLU A 46 16.12 -11.61 -36.61
CA GLU A 46 16.92 -12.84 -36.56
C GLU A 46 17.08 -13.33 -35.10
N GLY A 47 16.99 -14.65 -34.91
CA GLY A 47 17.14 -15.29 -33.60
C GLY A 47 15.86 -15.41 -32.77
N LEU A 48 14.70 -15.02 -33.31
CA LEU A 48 13.40 -15.15 -32.64
C LEU A 48 12.47 -16.22 -33.24
N GLY A 49 12.96 -17.04 -34.16
CA GLY A 49 12.14 -18.07 -34.83
C GLY A 49 11.64 -19.22 -33.92
N THR A 50 12.17 -19.32 -32.70
CA THR A 50 11.73 -20.28 -31.67
C THR A 50 10.69 -19.71 -30.70
N VAL A 51 10.27 -18.44 -30.91
CA VAL A 51 9.27 -17.77 -30.11
C VAL A 51 7.87 -18.28 -30.49
N LYS A 52 7.09 -18.68 -29.50
CA LYS A 52 5.67 -19.03 -29.66
C LYS A 52 4.80 -18.06 -28.86
N LEU A 53 3.81 -17.46 -29.52
CA LEU A 53 2.93 -16.48 -28.88
C LEU A 53 1.50 -17.02 -28.80
N LEU A 54 0.84 -16.80 -27.66
CA LEU A 54 -0.51 -17.29 -27.39
C LEU A 54 -1.40 -16.17 -26.85
N TYR A 55 -2.56 -15.97 -27.47
CA TYR A 55 -3.60 -15.09 -26.94
C TYR A 55 -4.32 -15.77 -25.76
N ARG A 56 -3.96 -15.41 -24.53
CA ARG A 56 -4.47 -16.01 -23.29
C ARG A 56 -4.48 -14.99 -22.16
N THR A 57 -5.48 -15.08 -21.29
CA THR A 57 -5.42 -14.42 -19.98
C THR A 57 -4.39 -15.12 -19.09
N ALA A 58 -3.90 -14.44 -18.06
CA ALA A 58 -2.83 -14.96 -17.22
C ALA A 58 -3.19 -16.27 -16.48
N ASP A 59 -4.47 -16.45 -16.15
CA ASP A 59 -5.02 -17.65 -15.50
C ASP A 59 -5.32 -18.81 -16.47
N ASN A 60 -5.23 -18.58 -17.79
CA ASN A 60 -5.60 -19.57 -18.80
C ASN A 60 -4.38 -20.28 -19.39
N PHE A 61 -4.16 -21.52 -18.95
CA PHE A 61 -3.07 -22.39 -19.38
C PHE A 61 -3.46 -23.35 -20.54
N GLU A 62 -4.61 -23.15 -21.20
CA GLU A 62 -5.03 -23.99 -22.31
C GLU A 62 -4.04 -23.93 -23.48
N GLY A 63 -3.48 -25.09 -23.84
CA GLY A 63 -2.49 -25.23 -24.91
C GLY A 63 -1.05 -25.00 -24.46
N ILE A 64 -0.82 -24.70 -23.18
CA ILE A 64 0.50 -24.62 -22.56
C ILE A 64 0.86 -26.02 -22.03
N PRO A 65 2.00 -26.61 -22.43
CA PRO A 65 2.38 -27.93 -21.97
C PRO A 65 2.83 -27.90 -20.50
N GLN A 66 2.44 -28.95 -19.76
CA GLN A 66 2.83 -29.13 -18.36
C GLN A 66 4.22 -29.77 -18.24
N GLY A 67 5.00 -29.38 -17.24
CA GLY A 67 6.29 -29.98 -16.95
C GLY A 67 7.37 -29.76 -18.03
N VAL A 68 7.30 -28.67 -18.79
CA VAL A 68 8.18 -28.43 -19.96
C VAL A 68 9.14 -27.26 -19.77
N PHE A 69 8.72 -26.22 -19.07
CA PHE A 69 9.50 -24.98 -18.93
C PHE A 69 10.44 -25.06 -17.74
N ASP A 70 11.66 -24.52 -17.86
CA ASP A 70 12.55 -24.36 -16.71
C ASP A 70 12.32 -23.04 -15.98
N THR A 71 11.71 -22.05 -16.65
CA THR A 71 11.41 -20.75 -16.06
C THR A 71 10.04 -20.24 -16.48
N VAL A 72 9.26 -19.77 -15.51
CA VAL A 72 8.09 -18.95 -15.73
C VAL A 72 8.40 -17.52 -15.28
N VAL A 73 8.13 -16.53 -16.13
CA VAL A 73 8.34 -15.11 -15.87
C VAL A 73 6.99 -14.41 -15.82
N ILE A 74 6.71 -13.72 -14.72
CA ILE A 74 5.54 -12.87 -14.53
C ILE A 74 6.05 -11.50 -14.07
N ASN A 75 6.36 -10.60 -15.01
CA ASN A 75 6.99 -9.33 -14.67
C ASN A 75 6.07 -8.15 -14.98
N SER A 76 5.76 -7.33 -13.97
CA SER A 76 4.88 -6.15 -14.09
C SER A 76 3.45 -6.46 -14.54
N VAL A 77 2.92 -7.63 -14.15
CA VAL A 77 1.59 -8.10 -14.55
C VAL A 77 0.64 -8.30 -13.36
N VAL A 78 1.19 -8.75 -12.22
CA VAL A 78 0.37 -9.11 -11.04
C VAL A 78 -0.45 -7.94 -10.50
N GLN A 79 0.03 -6.70 -10.68
CA GLN A 79 -0.68 -5.50 -10.22
C GLN A 79 -2.05 -5.30 -10.90
N TYR A 80 -2.30 -5.93 -12.05
CA TYR A 80 -3.57 -5.81 -12.78
C TYR A 80 -4.57 -6.91 -12.41
N PHE A 81 -4.20 -7.82 -11.51
CA PHE A 81 -5.06 -8.92 -11.13
C PHE A 81 -6.20 -8.45 -10.22
N PRO A 82 -7.42 -9.00 -10.38
CA PRO A 82 -8.59 -8.52 -9.65
C PRO A 82 -8.62 -8.98 -8.18
N SER A 83 -7.91 -10.04 -7.83
CA SER A 83 -7.93 -10.64 -6.49
C SER A 83 -6.73 -11.55 -6.23
N VAL A 84 -6.53 -11.88 -4.95
CA VAL A 84 -5.58 -12.92 -4.52
C VAL A 84 -5.94 -14.31 -5.04
N ASP A 85 -7.23 -14.63 -5.20
CA ASP A 85 -7.65 -15.93 -5.74
C ASP A 85 -7.23 -16.09 -7.21
N TYR A 86 -7.33 -15.01 -8.00
CA TYR A 86 -6.85 -15.00 -9.39
C TYR A 86 -5.33 -15.19 -9.45
N LEU A 87 -4.58 -14.54 -8.56
CA LEU A 87 -3.13 -14.73 -8.43
C LEU A 87 -2.79 -16.18 -8.07
N LEU A 88 -3.47 -16.77 -7.09
CA LEU A 88 -3.25 -18.15 -6.65
C LEU A 88 -3.54 -19.16 -7.78
N GLN A 89 -4.62 -18.97 -8.53
CA GLN A 89 -4.97 -19.81 -9.69
C GLN A 89 -3.90 -19.70 -10.79
N MET A 90 -3.41 -18.49 -11.08
CA MET A 90 -2.34 -18.29 -12.05
C MET A 90 -1.04 -18.98 -11.60
N LEU A 91 -0.66 -18.82 -10.33
CA LEU A 91 0.52 -19.47 -9.76
C LEU A 91 0.41 -21.00 -9.78
N GLU A 92 -0.78 -21.55 -9.55
CA GLU A 92 -1.03 -22.99 -9.67
C GLU A 92 -0.73 -23.51 -11.08
N GLY A 93 -1.21 -22.80 -12.11
CA GLY A 93 -0.89 -23.13 -13.51
C GLY A 93 0.60 -22.97 -13.84
N ALA A 94 1.24 -21.92 -13.32
CA ALA A 94 2.67 -21.68 -13.51
C ALA A 94 3.53 -22.80 -12.90
N VAL A 95 3.19 -23.25 -11.69
CA VAL A 95 3.83 -24.38 -11.03
C VAL A 95 3.67 -25.68 -11.85
N GLN A 96 2.50 -25.92 -12.45
CA GLN A 96 2.27 -27.10 -13.30
C GLN A 96 3.01 -27.04 -14.64
N ALA A 97 3.27 -25.84 -15.18
CA ALA A 97 4.01 -25.65 -16.42
C ALA A 97 5.51 -25.94 -16.27
N LEU A 98 6.04 -25.83 -15.05
CA LEU A 98 7.46 -25.99 -14.75
C LEU A 98 7.92 -27.45 -14.67
N THR A 99 9.13 -27.71 -15.15
CA THR A 99 9.88 -28.94 -14.86
C THR A 99 10.25 -29.01 -13.38
N SER A 100 10.59 -30.21 -12.89
CA SER A 100 11.25 -30.34 -11.58
C SER A 100 12.54 -29.52 -11.56
N GLY A 101 12.76 -28.73 -10.51
CA GLY A 101 13.86 -27.77 -10.45
C GLY A 101 13.67 -26.46 -11.20
N GLY A 102 12.47 -26.23 -11.75
CA GLY A 102 12.14 -24.98 -12.42
C GLY A 102 11.99 -23.80 -11.46
N VAL A 103 11.88 -22.60 -12.04
CA VAL A 103 11.83 -21.34 -11.28
C VAL A 103 10.69 -20.45 -11.75
N ILE A 104 9.99 -19.83 -10.81
CA ILE A 104 9.03 -18.76 -11.09
C ILE A 104 9.66 -17.44 -10.68
N PHE A 105 9.83 -16.52 -11.61
CA PHE A 105 10.20 -15.14 -11.33
C PHE A 105 8.95 -14.27 -11.39
N VAL A 106 8.60 -13.64 -10.28
CA VAL A 106 7.53 -12.66 -10.17
C VAL A 106 8.16 -11.30 -9.92
N GLY A 107 8.20 -10.47 -10.96
CA GLY A 107 8.91 -9.20 -10.95
C GLY A 107 7.99 -8.01 -10.80
N ASP A 108 8.54 -6.94 -10.22
CA ASP A 108 7.92 -5.61 -10.16
C ASP A 108 6.64 -5.55 -9.33
N ILE A 109 6.64 -6.27 -8.21
CA ILE A 109 5.51 -6.40 -7.30
C ILE A 109 5.43 -5.14 -6.45
N ARG A 110 4.26 -4.51 -6.38
CA ARG A 110 4.00 -3.40 -5.46
C ARG A 110 3.85 -3.90 -4.02
N SER A 111 4.56 -3.27 -3.09
CA SER A 111 4.58 -3.63 -1.67
C SER A 111 3.34 -3.16 -0.93
N LEU A 112 2.55 -4.10 -0.39
CA LEU A 112 1.36 -3.78 0.42
C LEU A 112 1.71 -2.98 1.68
N PRO A 113 2.74 -3.35 2.48
CA PRO A 113 3.14 -2.54 3.64
C PRO A 113 3.50 -1.10 3.31
N LEU A 114 3.90 -0.81 2.06
CA LEU A 114 4.27 0.52 1.62
C LEU A 114 3.19 1.24 0.81
N LEU A 115 1.95 0.73 0.80
CA LEU A 115 0.82 1.38 0.12
C LEU A 115 0.56 2.79 0.64
N GLU A 116 0.41 2.93 1.96
CA GLU A 116 0.12 4.21 2.60
C GLU A 116 1.31 5.18 2.54
N PRO A 117 2.56 4.78 2.85
CA PRO A 117 3.74 5.63 2.65
C PRO A 117 3.85 6.17 1.21
N TYR A 118 3.59 5.32 0.21
CA TYR A 118 3.61 5.71 -1.20
C TYR A 118 2.58 6.80 -1.50
N HIS A 119 1.32 6.59 -1.13
CA HIS A 119 0.27 7.60 -1.37
C HIS A 119 0.53 8.87 -0.57
N ALA A 120 1.04 8.76 0.66
CA ALA A 120 1.37 9.89 1.51
C ALA A 120 2.40 10.81 0.82
N VAL A 121 3.52 10.26 0.33
CA VAL A 121 4.57 11.04 -0.35
C VAL A 121 4.14 11.56 -1.72
N VAL A 122 3.36 10.78 -2.49
CA VAL A 122 2.85 11.20 -3.80
C VAL A 122 1.90 12.38 -3.66
N GLN A 123 0.91 12.30 -2.76
CA GLN A 123 0.01 13.41 -2.51
C GLN A 123 0.74 14.59 -1.88
N LEU A 124 1.72 14.33 -1.01
CA LEU A 124 2.53 15.40 -0.45
C LEU A 124 3.29 16.13 -1.53
N THR A 125 3.78 15.45 -2.58
CA THR A 125 4.55 16.04 -3.68
C THR A 125 3.67 16.77 -4.70
N ARG A 126 2.43 16.28 -4.93
CA ARG A 126 1.51 16.83 -5.92
C ARG A 126 0.64 17.98 -5.43
N ALA A 127 0.40 18.06 -4.12
CA ALA A 127 -0.44 19.08 -3.49
C ALA A 127 0.00 20.53 -3.76
N ASP A 128 -0.91 21.48 -3.67
CA ASP A 128 -0.55 22.90 -3.73
C ASP A 128 0.09 23.35 -2.40
N ALA A 129 0.95 24.37 -2.44
CA ALA A 129 1.73 24.78 -1.26
C ALA A 129 0.87 25.40 -0.14
N ASP A 130 -0.28 25.97 -0.50
CA ASP A 130 -1.29 26.58 0.37
C ASP A 130 -2.34 25.58 0.87
N GLN A 131 -2.38 24.37 0.31
CA GLN A 131 -3.26 23.29 0.76
C GLN A 131 -3.01 22.99 2.25
N THR A 132 -4.10 22.82 3.01
CA THR A 132 -3.99 22.51 4.45
C THR A 132 -3.55 21.06 4.68
N ILE A 133 -2.97 20.80 5.85
CA ILE A 133 -2.55 19.44 6.23
C ILE A 133 -3.74 18.47 6.25
N GLU A 134 -4.90 18.92 6.70
CA GLU A 134 -6.12 18.10 6.77
C GLU A 134 -6.63 17.74 5.37
N GLN A 135 -6.58 18.69 4.43
CA GLN A 135 -6.94 18.43 3.04
C GLN A 135 -6.01 17.41 2.41
N TRP A 136 -4.70 17.53 2.67
CA TRP A 136 -3.71 16.54 2.22
C TRP A 136 -3.96 15.16 2.84
N GLN A 137 -4.16 15.06 4.15
CA GLN A 137 -4.49 13.81 4.83
C GLN A 137 -5.73 13.13 4.21
N CYS A 138 -6.78 13.90 3.93
CA CYS A 138 -7.98 13.41 3.28
C CYS A 138 -7.71 12.85 1.87
N GLN A 139 -6.86 13.51 1.08
CA GLN A 139 -6.49 13.06 -0.26
C GLN A 139 -5.65 11.78 -0.23
N VAL A 140 -4.74 11.63 0.74
CA VAL A 140 -3.96 10.41 0.94
C VAL A 140 -4.88 9.23 1.20
N ASN A 141 -5.77 9.36 2.18
CA ASN A 141 -6.72 8.32 2.54
C ASN A 141 -7.64 7.94 1.37
N GLN A 142 -8.13 8.93 0.62
CA GLN A 142 -8.93 8.68 -0.57
C GLN A 142 -8.15 7.91 -1.64
N SER A 143 -6.86 8.23 -1.83
CA SER A 143 -6.02 7.57 -2.83
C SER A 143 -5.73 6.11 -2.48
N VAL A 144 -5.45 5.84 -1.20
CA VAL A 144 -5.28 4.47 -0.67
C VAL A 144 -6.56 3.66 -0.88
N ALA A 145 -7.72 4.26 -0.58
CA ALA A 145 -9.04 3.63 -0.73
C ALA A 145 -9.42 3.29 -2.16
N SER A 146 -8.99 4.12 -3.11
CA SER A 146 -9.27 3.97 -4.53
C SER A 146 -8.18 3.20 -5.27
N GLU A 147 -7.23 2.57 -4.56
CA GLU A 147 -6.17 1.79 -5.19
C GLU A 147 -6.76 0.63 -5.99
N GLU A 148 -6.54 0.67 -7.30
CA GLU A 148 -7.10 -0.29 -8.26
C GLU A 148 -6.08 -1.35 -8.68
N GLU A 149 -4.84 -1.24 -8.21
CA GLU A 149 -3.80 -2.25 -8.44
C GLU A 149 -3.74 -3.24 -7.28
N LEU A 150 -3.31 -4.47 -7.57
CA LEU A 150 -3.02 -5.49 -6.55
C LEU A 150 -1.63 -5.26 -5.96
N LEU A 151 -1.59 -5.03 -4.65
CA LEU A 151 -0.38 -4.98 -3.85
C LEU A 151 -0.29 -6.22 -2.98
N ILE A 152 0.93 -6.70 -2.77
CA ILE A 152 1.21 -7.97 -2.13
C ILE A 152 2.21 -7.77 -1.00
N ASP A 153 1.88 -8.27 0.18
CA ASP A 153 2.79 -8.37 1.32
C ASP A 153 3.84 -9.46 1.03
N PRO A 154 5.15 -9.17 1.18
CA PRO A 154 6.22 -10.16 1.01
C PRO A 154 5.99 -11.51 1.70
N GLN A 155 5.36 -11.53 2.88
CA GLN A 155 5.05 -12.75 3.62
C GLN A 155 4.10 -13.69 2.86
N PHE A 156 3.34 -13.18 1.89
CA PHE A 156 2.52 -13.98 0.97
C PHE A 156 3.34 -15.11 0.35
N PHE A 157 4.51 -14.78 -0.19
CA PHE A 157 5.34 -15.71 -0.96
C PHE A 157 5.99 -16.76 -0.07
N ILE A 158 6.25 -16.42 1.19
CA ILE A 158 6.72 -17.38 2.19
C ILE A 158 5.59 -18.35 2.56
N ALA A 159 4.38 -17.83 2.76
CA ALA A 159 3.19 -18.64 3.05
C ALA A 159 2.79 -19.56 1.88
N LEU A 160 3.15 -19.23 0.64
CA LEU A 160 2.88 -20.07 -0.54
C LEU A 160 3.44 -21.50 -0.42
N LYS A 161 4.53 -21.72 0.31
CA LYS A 161 5.12 -23.07 0.51
C LYS A 161 4.09 -24.08 1.05
N GLN A 162 3.09 -23.62 1.80
CA GLN A 162 2.05 -24.51 2.34
C GLN A 162 1.00 -24.90 1.32
N ARG A 163 0.67 -23.98 0.39
CA ARG A 163 -0.26 -24.26 -0.70
C ARG A 163 0.41 -25.06 -1.81
N PHE A 164 1.68 -24.76 -2.07
CA PHE A 164 2.52 -25.39 -3.08
C PHE A 164 3.78 -25.97 -2.41
N PRO A 165 3.69 -27.18 -1.82
CA PRO A 165 4.84 -27.82 -1.15
C PRO A 165 6.04 -28.13 -2.07
N GLN A 166 5.86 -27.96 -3.38
CA GLN A 166 6.93 -28.07 -4.36
C GLN A 166 7.88 -26.87 -4.33
N ILE A 167 7.45 -25.72 -3.78
CA ILE A 167 8.30 -24.55 -3.59
C ILE A 167 9.24 -24.83 -2.41
N THR A 168 10.53 -24.95 -2.70
CA THR A 168 11.56 -25.18 -1.68
C THR A 168 12.08 -23.87 -1.13
N GLU A 169 12.38 -22.93 -2.02
CA GLU A 169 13.01 -21.66 -1.67
C GLU A 169 12.27 -20.47 -2.24
N VAL A 170 12.29 -19.40 -1.47
CA VAL A 170 11.66 -18.12 -1.78
C VAL A 170 12.71 -17.05 -1.57
N VAL A 171 12.98 -16.28 -2.61
CA VAL A 171 13.91 -15.14 -2.57
C VAL A 171 13.11 -13.89 -2.83
N ILE A 172 13.19 -12.91 -1.92
CA ILE A 172 12.43 -11.66 -1.95
C ILE A 172 13.42 -10.52 -1.88
N GLU A 173 13.66 -9.84 -3.00
CA GLU A 173 14.72 -8.85 -3.11
C GLU A 173 14.17 -7.45 -3.37
N PRO A 174 14.74 -6.40 -2.74
CA PRO A 174 14.46 -5.04 -3.16
C PRO A 174 14.96 -4.83 -4.59
N LYS A 175 14.30 -3.94 -5.34
CA LYS A 175 14.67 -3.65 -6.72
C LYS A 175 16.12 -3.17 -6.83
N ARG A 176 16.85 -3.66 -7.84
CA ARG A 176 18.17 -3.11 -8.22
C ARG A 176 18.02 -1.71 -8.83
N GLY A 177 19.02 -0.86 -8.63
CA GLY A 177 19.09 0.46 -9.26
C GLY A 177 19.50 1.58 -8.30
N GLN A 178 20.13 2.62 -8.85
CA GLN A 178 20.56 3.80 -8.09
C GLN A 178 19.55 4.95 -8.12
N ALA A 179 18.66 4.97 -9.12
CA ALA A 179 17.65 6.00 -9.22
C ALA A 179 16.68 5.87 -8.03
N GLU A 180 16.30 6.98 -7.43
CA GLU A 180 15.28 7.03 -6.39
C GLU A 180 13.94 7.37 -7.03
N ASN A 181 13.21 6.34 -7.45
CA ASN A 181 11.89 6.45 -8.06
C ASN A 181 10.93 5.38 -7.52
N GLU A 182 9.66 5.48 -7.95
CA GLU A 182 8.59 4.58 -7.48
C GLU A 182 8.94 3.10 -7.63
N LEU A 183 9.53 2.69 -8.76
CA LEU A 183 9.93 1.30 -9.01
C LEU A 183 10.96 0.83 -7.99
N THR A 184 12.01 1.61 -7.76
CA THR A 184 13.11 1.24 -6.86
C THR A 184 12.80 1.37 -5.38
N GLN A 185 11.78 2.16 -5.03
CA GLN A 185 11.39 2.48 -3.66
C GLN A 185 10.26 1.58 -3.16
N PHE A 186 9.24 1.33 -3.97
CA PHE A 186 7.98 0.72 -3.50
C PHE A 186 7.67 -0.63 -4.15
N ARG A 187 8.62 -1.16 -4.95
CA ARG A 187 8.49 -2.46 -5.59
C ARG A 187 9.63 -3.40 -5.26
N TYR A 188 9.35 -4.69 -5.37
CA TYR A 188 10.29 -5.76 -5.10
C TYR A 188 10.14 -6.89 -6.12
N ASP A 189 11.14 -7.76 -6.15
CA ASP A 189 11.17 -8.94 -7.01
C ASP A 189 11.13 -10.20 -6.15
N VAL A 190 10.47 -11.23 -6.66
CA VAL A 190 10.39 -12.54 -6.02
C VAL A 190 10.82 -13.63 -6.97
N THR A 191 11.63 -14.55 -6.46
CA THR A 191 12.00 -15.79 -7.16
C THR A 191 11.59 -16.99 -6.32
N LEU A 192 10.78 -17.88 -6.90
CA LEU A 192 10.32 -19.13 -6.28
C LEU A 192 11.02 -20.30 -6.95
N TYR A 193 11.72 -21.11 -6.16
CA TYR A 193 12.44 -22.29 -6.65
C TYR A 193 11.64 -23.55 -6.33
N LEU A 194 11.52 -24.45 -7.31
CA LEU A 194 10.82 -25.73 -7.13
C LEU A 194 11.81 -26.89 -6.89
N THR A 195 11.38 -27.92 -6.17
CA THR A 195 12.19 -29.12 -5.88
C THR A 195 12.73 -29.80 -7.15
N GLN A 196 14.02 -30.15 -7.15
CA GLN A 196 14.61 -31.19 -8.02
C GLN A 196 14.47 -32.55 -7.32
N ASN A 197 13.43 -33.33 -7.66
CA ASN A 197 13.09 -34.65 -7.09
C ASN A 197 12.73 -34.69 -5.57
N GLN A 198 11.58 -35.31 -5.25
CA GLN A 198 11.05 -35.44 -3.88
C GLN A 198 11.96 -36.21 -2.89
N GLU A 199 13.00 -36.91 -3.37
CA GLU A 199 13.93 -37.70 -2.53
C GLU A 199 15.21 -36.96 -2.15
N GLN A 200 15.52 -35.84 -2.80
CA GLN A 200 16.59 -34.95 -2.39
C GLN A 200 15.97 -33.68 -1.82
N SER A 201 15.50 -33.77 -0.57
CA SER A 201 15.63 -32.61 0.29
C SER A 201 17.08 -32.19 0.18
N LEU A 202 17.34 -31.02 -0.42
CA LEU A 202 18.63 -30.35 -0.29
C LEU A 202 18.81 -30.19 1.21
N THR A 203 19.46 -31.17 1.83
CA THR A 203 19.90 -31.11 3.20
C THR A 203 20.88 -29.96 3.21
N VAL A 204 20.38 -28.78 3.57
CA VAL A 204 21.17 -27.69 4.08
C VAL A 204 22.16 -28.34 5.01
N ASN A 205 23.45 -28.15 4.74
CA ASN A 205 24.46 -28.67 5.65
C ASN A 205 24.17 -28.00 7.01
N PRO A 206 23.68 -28.73 8.02
CA PRO A 206 23.12 -28.15 9.25
C PRO A 206 24.18 -27.44 10.11
N GLU A 207 25.44 -27.47 9.66
CA GLU A 207 26.59 -26.82 10.27
C GLU A 207 26.87 -25.39 9.76
N THR A 208 26.15 -24.89 8.75
CA THR A 208 26.39 -23.52 8.24
C THR A 208 25.70 -22.49 9.12
N SER A 209 26.23 -22.28 10.33
CA SER A 209 25.76 -21.22 11.24
C SER A 209 26.14 -19.86 10.67
N VAL A 210 25.15 -19.06 10.27
CA VAL A 210 25.36 -17.66 9.91
C VAL A 210 25.36 -16.82 11.20
N PRO A 211 26.48 -16.17 11.55
CA PRO A 211 26.49 -15.23 12.67
C PRO A 211 25.66 -14.00 12.30
N TRP A 212 24.71 -13.63 13.16
CA TRP A 212 23.81 -12.51 12.93
C TRP A 212 24.17 -11.32 13.82
N LEU A 213 24.29 -10.14 13.19
CA LEU A 213 24.28 -8.84 13.86
C LEU A 213 22.94 -8.15 13.58
N ASN A 214 22.57 -7.17 14.40
CA ASN A 214 21.41 -6.32 14.16
C ASN A 214 21.90 -4.87 13.96
N TRP A 215 21.54 -4.27 12.82
CA TRP A 215 22.06 -2.97 12.42
C TRP A 215 21.68 -1.85 13.40
N GLN A 216 20.41 -1.77 13.80
CA GLN A 216 19.92 -0.70 14.68
C GLN A 216 20.40 -0.89 16.11
N ARG A 217 20.23 -2.10 16.67
CA ARG A 217 20.60 -2.46 18.05
C ARG A 217 22.10 -2.36 18.29
N ASP A 218 22.90 -2.83 17.32
CA ASP A 218 24.36 -2.82 17.45
C ASP A 218 24.96 -1.50 16.92
N THR A 219 24.12 -0.54 16.49
CA THR A 219 24.50 0.80 16.02
C THR A 219 25.54 0.77 14.89
N LEU A 220 25.32 -0.09 13.91
CA LEU A 220 26.26 -0.30 12.81
C LEU A 220 26.25 0.87 11.82
N SER A 221 27.36 1.01 11.10
CA SER A 221 27.51 1.89 9.95
C SER A 221 28.16 1.16 8.78
N LEU A 222 28.01 1.71 7.56
CA LEU A 222 28.63 1.12 6.36
C LEU A 222 30.15 1.00 6.48
N VAL A 223 30.80 1.96 7.14
CA VAL A 223 32.25 1.93 7.39
C VAL A 223 32.63 0.75 8.29
N GLN A 224 31.92 0.57 9.40
CA GLN A 224 32.16 -0.57 10.30
C GLN A 224 31.86 -1.92 9.63
N LEU A 225 30.85 -1.96 8.75
CA LEU A 225 30.53 -3.14 7.96
C LEU A 225 31.64 -3.45 6.96
N GLN A 226 32.13 -2.45 6.23
CA GLN A 226 33.26 -2.57 5.31
C GLN A 226 34.49 -3.12 6.06
N ASP A 227 34.87 -2.50 7.17
CA ASP A 227 36.00 -2.93 7.98
C ASP A 227 35.86 -4.41 8.36
N LYS A 228 34.69 -4.84 8.86
CA LYS A 228 34.44 -6.25 9.22
C LYS A 228 34.61 -7.21 8.04
N LEU A 229 34.08 -6.86 6.87
CA LEU A 229 34.16 -7.69 5.67
C LEU A 229 35.60 -7.77 5.12
N GLU A 230 36.36 -6.68 5.18
CA GLU A 230 37.76 -6.62 4.72
C GLU A 230 38.70 -7.51 5.54
N HIS A 231 38.45 -7.66 6.85
CA HIS A 231 39.23 -8.55 7.71
C HIS A 231 38.97 -10.04 7.45
N ARG A 232 37.96 -10.38 6.60
CA ARG A 232 37.62 -11.74 6.11
C ARG A 232 37.52 -12.81 7.20
N THR A 233 37.15 -12.43 8.42
CA THR A 233 37.17 -13.31 9.60
C THR A 233 36.13 -14.42 9.55
N THR A 234 35.03 -14.21 8.82
CA THR A 234 33.94 -15.19 8.69
C THR A 234 33.64 -15.46 7.22
N GLY A 235 33.27 -16.71 6.93
CA GLY A 235 32.80 -17.12 5.61
C GLY A 235 31.42 -16.55 5.27
N TYR A 236 30.59 -16.41 6.30
CA TYR A 236 29.24 -15.87 6.23
C TYR A 236 29.04 -14.79 7.30
N LEU A 237 28.20 -13.79 7.00
CA LEU A 237 27.79 -12.76 7.95
C LEU A 237 26.36 -12.32 7.63
N GLY A 238 25.46 -12.47 8.58
CA GLY A 238 24.10 -11.97 8.50
C GLY A 238 23.97 -10.63 9.23
N ILE A 239 23.29 -9.67 8.62
CA ILE A 239 22.91 -8.39 9.22
C ILE A 239 21.40 -8.28 9.12
N ARG A 240 20.72 -8.11 10.26
CA ARG A 240 19.28 -7.85 10.28
C ARG A 240 18.97 -6.38 10.42
N ASP A 241 17.75 -6.02 10.02
CA ASP A 241 17.11 -4.78 10.42
C ASP A 241 17.86 -3.53 9.91
N VAL A 242 18.31 -3.57 8.65
CA VAL A 242 19.02 -2.47 7.99
C VAL A 242 17.98 -1.48 7.43
N PRO A 243 17.91 -0.22 7.92
CA PRO A 243 16.92 0.72 7.43
C PRO A 243 17.17 1.05 5.96
N ASN A 244 16.16 0.83 5.11
CA ASN A 244 16.27 1.15 3.68
C ASN A 244 16.16 2.64 3.46
N GLN A 245 17.26 3.29 3.09
CA GLN A 245 17.32 4.73 2.81
C GLN A 245 16.21 5.18 1.84
N ARG A 246 15.90 4.34 0.84
CA ARG A 246 15.00 4.67 -0.27
C ARG A 246 13.57 4.97 0.17
N VAL A 247 13.12 4.42 1.31
CA VAL A 247 11.74 4.55 1.77
C VAL A 247 11.60 5.37 3.05
N GLN A 248 12.70 5.76 3.69
CA GLN A 248 12.64 6.49 4.98
C GLN A 248 11.83 7.78 4.88
N ALA A 249 11.97 8.54 3.79
CA ALA A 249 11.21 9.77 3.60
C ALA A 249 9.70 9.48 3.52
N ALA A 250 9.29 8.42 2.84
CA ALA A 250 7.89 8.03 2.73
C ALA A 250 7.33 7.57 4.08
N LEU A 251 8.10 6.81 4.85
CA LEU A 251 7.71 6.36 6.20
C LEU A 251 7.59 7.54 7.18
N GLN A 252 8.51 8.51 7.11
CA GLN A 252 8.42 9.73 7.91
C GLN A 252 7.17 10.54 7.57
N VAL A 253 6.82 10.63 6.29
CA VAL A 253 5.61 11.32 5.84
C VAL A 253 4.34 10.57 6.28
N LEU A 254 4.36 9.23 6.34
CA LEU A 254 3.27 8.45 6.92
C LEU A 254 3.11 8.76 8.43
N GLU A 255 4.20 8.82 9.18
CA GLU A 255 4.14 9.20 10.61
C GLU A 255 3.48 10.57 10.80
N TRP A 256 3.77 11.53 9.91
CA TRP A 256 3.12 12.85 9.92
C TRP A 256 1.67 12.85 9.47
N LEU A 257 1.24 11.82 8.74
CA LEU A 257 -0.17 11.64 8.41
C LEU A 257 -0.98 11.44 9.70
N GLU A 258 -0.44 10.69 10.66
CA GLU A 258 -1.07 10.45 11.96
C GLU A 258 -0.77 11.58 12.97
N ASN A 259 0.49 12.04 12.99
CA ASN A 259 1.02 12.99 13.97
C ASN A 259 1.78 14.12 13.26
N PRO A 260 1.08 15.09 12.64
CA PRO A 260 1.72 16.11 11.84
C PRO A 260 2.55 17.07 12.71
N PRO A 261 3.69 17.57 12.19
CA PRO A 261 4.42 18.66 12.84
C PRO A 261 3.53 19.91 12.90
N PRO A 262 3.82 20.88 13.78
CA PRO A 262 2.97 22.05 14.01
C PRO A 262 3.09 23.09 12.87
N VAL A 263 2.64 22.70 11.68
CA VAL A 263 2.60 23.51 10.46
C VAL A 263 1.20 23.48 9.86
N ALA A 264 0.77 24.59 9.26
CA ALA A 264 -0.61 24.72 8.76
C ALA A 264 -0.78 24.25 7.31
N THR A 265 0.29 24.24 6.51
CA THR A 265 0.20 24.01 5.06
C THR A 265 1.19 22.97 4.57
N VAL A 266 0.85 22.33 3.45
CA VAL A 266 1.71 21.36 2.78
C VAL A 266 3.05 21.98 2.36
N GLY A 267 3.07 23.24 1.94
CA GLY A 267 4.31 23.95 1.62
C GLY A 267 5.27 24.02 2.80
N ALA A 268 4.77 24.32 4.00
CA ALA A 268 5.57 24.32 5.22
C ALA A 268 5.99 22.88 5.62
N LEU A 269 5.11 21.89 5.45
CA LEU A 269 5.43 20.48 5.72
C LEU A 269 6.58 19.97 4.83
N ARG A 270 6.59 20.32 3.53
CA ARG A 270 7.70 20.02 2.62
C ARG A 270 9.01 20.68 3.05
N GLN A 271 8.95 21.91 3.57
CA GLN A 271 10.15 22.58 4.09
C GLN A 271 10.72 21.85 5.30
N VAL A 272 9.85 21.38 6.21
CA VAL A 272 10.28 20.56 7.35
C VAL A 272 10.96 19.27 6.86
N LEU A 273 10.38 18.58 5.87
CA LEU A 273 10.98 17.37 5.29
C LEU A 273 12.37 17.62 4.71
N ASN A 274 12.52 18.69 3.93
CA ASN A 274 13.80 19.04 3.30
C ASN A 274 14.87 19.50 4.30
N GLN A 275 14.48 19.94 5.49
CA GLN A 275 15.40 20.37 6.55
C GLN A 275 15.83 19.23 7.47
N GLN A 276 15.19 18.06 7.39
CA GLN A 276 15.65 16.92 8.17
C GLN A 276 17.01 16.45 7.66
N PRO A 277 17.96 16.15 8.57
CA PRO A 277 19.23 15.55 8.17
C PRO A 277 18.93 14.25 7.42
N MET A 278 19.74 13.92 6.39
CA MET A 278 19.55 12.73 5.56
C MET A 278 19.11 11.55 6.43
N LEU A 279 17.87 11.12 6.20
CA LEU A 279 17.22 10.11 7.02
C LEU A 279 18.13 8.88 7.08
N ARG A 280 18.38 8.40 8.31
CA ARG A 280 19.37 7.36 8.58
C ARG A 280 18.93 6.06 7.90
N GLY A 281 19.63 5.67 6.84
CA GLY A 281 19.42 4.40 6.17
C GLY A 281 20.59 4.06 5.26
N VAL A 282 20.52 2.88 4.67
CA VAL A 282 21.49 2.37 3.70
C VAL A 282 20.78 2.16 2.38
N ASN A 283 21.38 2.63 1.28
CA ASN A 283 20.89 2.29 -0.05
C ASN A 283 21.24 0.82 -0.35
N PRO A 284 20.26 -0.06 -0.67
CA PRO A 284 20.53 -1.44 -1.07
C PRO A 284 21.61 -1.59 -2.15
N GLU A 285 21.70 -0.64 -3.09
CA GLU A 285 22.72 -0.68 -4.16
C GLU A 285 24.15 -0.50 -3.63
N GLU A 286 24.34 0.30 -2.58
CA GLU A 286 25.65 0.46 -1.95
C GLU A 286 26.10 -0.82 -1.23
N VAL A 287 25.15 -1.61 -0.71
CA VAL A 287 25.44 -2.90 -0.08
C VAL A 287 25.98 -3.90 -1.11
N TRP A 288 25.30 -4.03 -2.26
CA TRP A 288 25.76 -4.91 -3.34
C TRP A 288 27.14 -4.49 -3.86
N GLN A 289 27.35 -3.19 -4.08
CA GLN A 289 28.64 -2.66 -4.53
C GLN A 289 29.76 -2.89 -3.51
N LEU A 290 29.48 -2.67 -2.22
CA LEU A 290 30.43 -2.91 -1.14
C LEU A 290 30.84 -4.39 -1.11
N ALA A 291 29.87 -5.30 -1.16
CA ALA A 291 30.11 -6.74 -1.14
C ALA A 291 31.05 -7.17 -2.27
N GLU A 292 30.73 -6.77 -3.51
CA GLU A 292 31.50 -7.11 -4.69
C GLU A 292 32.95 -6.62 -4.58
N LYS A 293 33.14 -5.40 -4.06
CA LYS A 293 34.47 -4.79 -3.86
C LYS A 293 35.33 -5.56 -2.87
N VAL A 294 34.74 -6.09 -1.78
CA VAL A 294 35.49 -6.79 -0.71
C VAL A 294 35.59 -8.31 -0.93
N GLY A 295 35.00 -8.83 -2.01
CA GLY A 295 35.06 -10.24 -2.39
C GLY A 295 33.98 -11.13 -1.77
N TYR A 296 32.79 -10.54 -1.57
CA TYR A 296 31.59 -11.20 -1.07
C TYR A 296 30.43 -11.02 -2.05
N THR A 297 29.51 -11.96 -2.05
CA THR A 297 28.16 -11.80 -2.62
C THR A 297 27.23 -11.36 -1.50
N ALA A 298 26.47 -10.28 -1.70
CA ALA A 298 25.39 -9.88 -0.79
C ALA A 298 24.04 -10.39 -1.32
N HIS A 299 23.37 -11.17 -0.49
CA HIS A 299 21.97 -11.54 -0.67
C HIS A 299 21.13 -10.66 0.25
N LEU A 300 20.11 -9.98 -0.30
CA LEU A 300 19.20 -9.14 0.49
C LEU A 300 17.84 -9.84 0.60
N SER A 301 17.16 -9.64 1.72
CA SER A 301 15.78 -10.08 1.89
C SER A 301 14.90 -8.97 2.41
N TRP A 302 13.77 -8.73 1.74
CA TRP A 302 12.81 -7.70 2.11
C TRP A 302 11.46 -8.29 2.53
N TRP A 303 11.46 -8.94 3.70
CA TRP A 303 10.32 -9.70 4.22
C TRP A 303 9.74 -9.08 5.51
N GLU A 304 10.26 -9.41 6.69
CA GLU A 304 9.75 -8.97 8.01
C GLU A 304 9.90 -7.45 8.18
N GLY A 305 11.10 -6.92 7.93
CA GLY A 305 11.37 -5.49 7.96
C GLY A 305 10.65 -4.70 6.86
N SER A 306 9.97 -5.32 5.90
CA SER A 306 9.27 -4.55 4.86
C SER A 306 8.19 -3.61 5.41
N GLN A 307 7.68 -3.87 6.62
CA GLN A 307 6.71 -3.02 7.33
C GLN A 307 7.30 -1.71 7.83
N ASP A 308 8.51 -1.73 8.38
CA ASP A 308 9.24 -0.53 8.80
C ASP A 308 10.25 -0.05 7.74
N GLY A 309 10.20 -0.67 6.55
CA GLY A 309 11.07 -0.42 5.42
C GLY A 309 12.44 -1.08 5.49
N SER A 310 12.83 -1.69 6.61
CA SER A 310 14.14 -2.33 6.76
C SER A 310 14.28 -3.61 5.95
N PHE A 311 15.52 -3.98 5.62
CA PHE A 311 15.85 -5.23 4.95
C PHE A 311 16.96 -5.97 5.69
N ASP A 312 17.05 -7.27 5.44
CA ASP A 312 18.12 -8.11 5.97
C ASP A 312 19.16 -8.38 4.87
N ILE A 313 20.39 -8.65 5.28
CA ILE A 313 21.51 -8.97 4.39
C ILE A 313 22.18 -10.25 4.87
N ILE A 314 22.58 -11.11 3.94
CA ILE A 314 23.58 -12.14 4.20
C ILE A 314 24.72 -11.99 3.20
N PHE A 315 25.93 -11.83 3.73
CA PHE A 315 27.17 -11.83 2.96
C PHE A 315 27.74 -13.25 2.90
N CYS A 316 28.13 -13.66 1.69
CA CYS A 316 28.78 -14.93 1.40
C CYS A 316 30.12 -14.69 0.71
N ARG A 317 31.22 -15.21 1.25
CA ARG A 317 32.57 -15.00 0.68
C ARG A 317 32.73 -15.80 -0.62
N HIS A 318 33.27 -15.18 -1.67
CA HIS A 318 33.34 -15.79 -3.01
C HIS A 318 34.13 -17.12 -3.08
N ASP A 319 35.09 -17.33 -2.20
CA ASP A 319 35.90 -18.55 -2.14
C ASP A 319 35.15 -19.75 -1.53
N LEU A 320 34.05 -19.49 -0.83
CA LEU A 320 33.12 -20.49 -0.27
C LEU A 320 31.90 -20.69 -1.16
N ALA A 321 31.68 -19.82 -2.15
CA ALA A 321 30.66 -20.04 -3.17
C ALA A 321 31.02 -21.33 -3.93
N PRO A 322 30.08 -22.28 -4.09
CA PRO A 322 30.32 -23.52 -4.83
C PRO A 322 30.97 -23.22 -6.19
N LYS A 323 32.12 -23.84 -6.45
CA LYS A 323 32.88 -23.69 -7.71
C LYS A 323 32.28 -24.51 -8.86
N ASP A 324 31.31 -25.37 -8.57
CA ASP A 324 30.71 -26.24 -9.58
C ASP A 324 29.65 -25.48 -10.40
N ASP A 325 29.97 -25.39 -11.69
CA ASP A 325 29.15 -25.09 -12.86
C ASP A 325 27.67 -24.78 -12.61
N PHE A 326 27.27 -23.55 -12.96
CA PHE A 326 26.19 -23.26 -13.92
C PHE A 326 24.95 -24.18 -13.97
N ASN A 327 24.52 -24.79 -12.87
CA ASN A 327 23.13 -25.14 -12.66
C ASN A 327 22.42 -23.80 -12.40
N LYS A 328 22.12 -23.13 -13.51
CA LYS A 328 21.63 -21.74 -13.71
C LYS A 328 20.39 -21.33 -12.90
N PHE A 329 19.93 -22.17 -11.99
CA PHE A 329 18.71 -22.03 -11.20
C PHE A 329 18.86 -22.49 -9.74
N ALA A 330 20.02 -22.95 -9.30
CA ALA A 330 20.25 -23.19 -7.88
C ALA A 330 20.89 -21.93 -7.29
N HIS A 331 20.16 -21.18 -6.46
CA HIS A 331 20.82 -20.21 -5.59
C HIS A 331 21.82 -21.00 -4.74
N PRO A 332 23.15 -20.74 -4.83
CA PRO A 332 24.16 -21.59 -4.19
C PRO A 332 24.21 -21.46 -2.66
N PHE A 333 23.20 -20.84 -2.05
CA PHE A 333 23.27 -20.39 -0.68
C PHE A 333 21.96 -20.64 0.08
N LEU A 334 22.02 -21.66 0.94
CA LEU A 334 20.97 -22.13 1.84
C LEU A 334 21.23 -21.60 3.26
N ALA A 335 21.31 -20.28 3.42
CA ALA A 335 21.07 -19.70 4.74
C ALA A 335 19.74 -18.97 4.69
N HIS A 336 18.73 -19.60 5.31
CA HIS A 336 17.41 -19.02 5.37
C HIS A 336 17.44 -17.76 6.24
N PHE A 337 16.84 -16.68 5.72
CA PHE A 337 16.63 -15.45 6.49
C PHE A 337 15.66 -15.67 7.66
N TRP A 338 14.78 -16.67 7.55
CA TRP A 338 13.78 -17.05 8.54
C TRP A 338 13.83 -18.55 8.83
N ALA A 339 13.26 -18.98 9.95
CA ALA A 339 12.96 -20.39 10.17
C ALA A 339 11.54 -20.67 9.63
N ASP A 340 11.31 -21.80 8.96
CA ASP A 340 9.96 -22.10 8.42
C ASP A 340 8.89 -22.19 9.53
N GLU A 341 9.29 -22.44 10.79
CA GLU A 341 8.41 -22.48 11.96
C GLU A 341 7.89 -21.09 12.42
N THR A 342 8.50 -19.98 11.98
CA THR A 342 8.15 -18.63 12.48
C THR A 342 7.01 -17.95 11.73
N VAL A 343 6.50 -18.54 10.65
CA VAL A 343 5.49 -17.89 9.79
C VAL A 343 4.08 -18.25 10.24
N THR A 344 3.40 -17.29 10.88
CA THR A 344 1.99 -17.45 11.26
C THR A 344 1.09 -17.24 10.04
N ILE A 345 0.36 -18.28 9.64
CA ILE A 345 -0.50 -18.25 8.46
C ILE A 345 -1.73 -17.40 8.74
N LYS A 346 -1.96 -16.42 7.88
CA LYS A 346 -3.18 -15.61 7.85
C LYS A 346 -4.07 -16.05 6.68
N PRO A 347 -5.37 -15.71 6.69
CA PRO A 347 -6.20 -15.83 5.49
C PRO A 347 -5.56 -15.12 4.29
N TRP A 348 -5.65 -15.69 3.08
CA TRP A 348 -4.99 -15.15 1.88
C TRP A 348 -5.32 -13.67 1.61
N THR A 349 -6.54 -13.27 1.91
CA THR A 349 -7.03 -11.89 1.80
C THR A 349 -6.34 -10.89 2.75
N SER A 350 -5.51 -11.36 3.69
CA SER A 350 -4.72 -10.51 4.59
C SER A 350 -3.35 -10.15 4.00
N TYR A 351 -2.91 -10.84 2.95
CA TYR A 351 -1.62 -10.58 2.32
C TYR A 351 -1.73 -9.65 1.11
N THR A 352 -2.93 -9.26 0.70
CA THR A 352 -3.15 -8.35 -0.43
C THR A 352 -4.19 -7.30 -0.08
N ASN A 353 -4.16 -6.17 -0.78
CA ASN A 353 -5.34 -5.29 -0.82
C ASN A 353 -6.45 -5.95 -1.68
N ASN A 354 -7.61 -5.29 -1.76
CA ASN A 354 -8.68 -5.65 -2.68
C ASN A 354 -8.85 -4.55 -3.75
N PRO A 355 -8.30 -4.74 -4.97
CA PRO A 355 -8.35 -3.78 -6.07
C PRO A 355 -9.77 -3.35 -6.48
N LEU A 356 -10.75 -4.21 -6.23
CA LEU A 356 -12.15 -3.96 -6.59
C LEU A 356 -12.95 -3.31 -5.46
N SER A 357 -12.40 -3.18 -4.26
CA SER A 357 -13.12 -2.71 -3.07
C SER A 357 -13.73 -1.31 -3.26
N GLY A 358 -12.95 -0.33 -3.72
CA GLY A 358 -13.43 1.03 -3.96
C GLY A 358 -14.58 1.06 -4.98
N LYS A 359 -14.43 0.36 -6.12
CA LYS A 359 -15.47 0.25 -7.16
C LYS A 359 -16.72 -0.47 -6.65
N LEU A 360 -16.54 -1.53 -5.86
CA LEU A 360 -17.63 -2.27 -5.24
C LEU A 360 -18.40 -1.39 -4.27
N VAL A 361 -17.71 -0.65 -3.39
CA VAL A 361 -18.34 0.28 -2.44
C VAL A 361 -19.14 1.34 -3.20
N GLN A 362 -18.53 1.99 -4.19
CA GLN A 362 -19.18 3.04 -5.00
C GLN A 362 -20.46 2.54 -5.69
N LYS A 363 -20.50 1.29 -6.14
CA LYS A 363 -21.67 0.71 -6.83
C LYS A 363 -22.69 0.10 -5.86
N LEU A 364 -22.23 -0.63 -4.86
CA LEU A 364 -23.06 -1.44 -3.97
C LEU A 364 -23.76 -0.58 -2.92
N VAL A 365 -23.08 0.39 -2.32
CA VAL A 365 -23.65 1.20 -1.24
C VAL A 365 -24.90 1.97 -1.69
N PRO A 366 -24.93 2.66 -2.85
CA PRO A 366 -26.15 3.29 -3.34
C PRO A 366 -27.29 2.30 -3.60
N GLN A 367 -27.00 1.14 -4.22
CA GLN A 367 -28.00 0.11 -4.53
C GLN A 367 -28.60 -0.51 -3.27
N VAL A 368 -27.78 -0.82 -2.27
CA VAL A 368 -28.24 -1.35 -0.98
C VAL A 368 -29.08 -0.30 -0.26
N ARG A 369 -28.65 0.97 -0.27
CA ARG A 369 -29.41 2.06 0.34
C ARG A 369 -30.78 2.24 -0.31
N GLU A 370 -30.84 2.26 -1.64
CA GLU A 370 -32.09 2.38 -2.39
C GLU A 370 -33.03 1.19 -2.12
N PHE A 371 -32.50 -0.04 -2.15
CA PHE A 371 -33.25 -1.25 -1.84
C PHE A 371 -33.84 -1.23 -0.42
N ILE A 372 -33.07 -0.75 0.56
CA ILE A 372 -33.54 -0.62 1.94
C ILE A 372 -34.60 0.48 2.05
N GLN A 373 -34.41 1.63 1.39
CA GLN A 373 -35.38 2.74 1.39
C GLN A 373 -36.74 2.35 0.81
N GLN A 374 -36.78 1.43 -0.14
CA GLN A 374 -38.03 0.90 -0.70
C GLN A 374 -38.80 0.00 0.29
N LYS A 375 -38.12 -0.55 1.32
CA LYS A 375 -38.69 -1.54 2.25
C LYS A 375 -38.86 -1.03 3.67
N LEU A 376 -38.05 -0.06 4.09
CA LEU A 376 -37.99 0.43 5.46
C LEU A 376 -38.24 1.95 5.50
N PRO A 377 -38.86 2.47 6.58
CA PRO A 377 -38.92 3.90 6.83
C PRO A 377 -37.53 4.54 6.91
N SER A 378 -37.42 5.83 6.58
CA SER A 378 -36.16 6.57 6.51
C SER A 378 -35.30 6.48 7.78
N TYR A 379 -35.92 6.41 8.97
CA TYR A 379 -35.23 6.32 10.26
C TYR A 379 -34.60 4.94 10.55
N MET A 380 -34.96 3.89 9.80
CA MET A 380 -34.35 2.56 9.90
C MET A 380 -33.23 2.33 8.87
N VAL A 381 -32.99 3.28 7.97
CA VAL A 381 -31.94 3.19 6.95
C VAL A 381 -30.60 3.53 7.60
N PRO A 382 -29.59 2.62 7.55
CA PRO A 382 -28.28 2.89 8.14
C PRO A 382 -27.60 4.14 7.55
N GLN A 383 -26.94 4.90 8.41
CA GLN A 383 -26.19 6.10 7.98
C GLN A 383 -24.89 5.71 7.27
N GLY A 384 -24.15 4.72 7.80
CA GLY A 384 -22.93 4.18 7.21
C GLY A 384 -23.08 2.75 6.70
N PHE A 385 -22.36 2.42 5.63
CA PHE A 385 -22.21 1.07 5.10
C PHE A 385 -20.72 0.76 5.02
N VAL A 386 -20.29 -0.33 5.67
CA VAL A 386 -18.90 -0.77 5.66
C VAL A 386 -18.82 -2.11 4.94
N LEU A 387 -18.01 -2.18 3.88
CA LEU A 387 -17.74 -3.42 3.19
C LEU A 387 -16.67 -4.21 3.95
N LEU A 388 -16.99 -5.45 4.28
CA LEU A 388 -16.06 -6.39 4.91
C LEU A 388 -15.94 -7.63 4.02
N ASN A 389 -14.72 -8.17 3.90
CA ASN A 389 -14.49 -9.44 3.23
C ASN A 389 -15.09 -10.61 4.05
N ALA A 390 -14.98 -10.53 5.38
CA ALA A 390 -15.57 -11.48 6.32
C ALA A 390 -15.92 -10.78 7.64
N LEU A 391 -16.91 -11.31 8.36
CA LEU A 391 -17.20 -10.84 9.71
C LEU A 391 -16.07 -11.29 10.66
N PRO A 392 -15.49 -10.39 11.46
CA PRO A 392 -14.52 -10.79 12.48
C PRO A 392 -15.21 -11.71 13.50
N LEU A 393 -14.55 -12.81 13.84
CA LEU A 393 -15.08 -13.80 14.76
C LEU A 393 -14.17 -13.92 15.99
N THR A 394 -14.79 -14.07 17.16
CA THR A 394 -14.14 -14.49 18.39
C THR A 394 -13.65 -15.94 18.28
N SER A 395 -12.77 -16.37 19.18
CA SER A 395 -12.30 -17.77 19.28
C SER A 395 -13.42 -18.81 19.40
N ASN A 396 -14.59 -18.40 19.90
CA ASN A 396 -15.79 -19.25 20.01
C ASN A 396 -16.73 -19.16 18.80
N GLY A 397 -16.31 -18.52 17.70
CA GLY A 397 -17.05 -18.42 16.44
C GLY A 397 -18.20 -17.40 16.41
N LYS A 398 -18.36 -16.57 17.45
CA LYS A 398 -19.33 -15.45 17.46
C LYS A 398 -18.74 -14.21 16.83
N VAL A 399 -19.56 -13.34 16.23
CA VAL A 399 -19.11 -12.04 15.68
C VAL A 399 -18.45 -11.21 16.78
N ASP A 400 -17.21 -10.82 16.55
CA ASP A 400 -16.46 -9.90 17.39
C ASP A 400 -16.83 -8.47 17.03
N ARG A 401 -17.71 -7.87 17.84
CA ARG A 401 -18.20 -6.49 17.61
C ARG A 401 -17.15 -5.43 17.90
N GLN A 402 -16.13 -5.73 18.71
CA GLN A 402 -15.06 -4.78 19.03
C GLN A 402 -14.05 -4.69 17.88
N ALA A 403 -13.88 -5.79 17.15
CA ALA A 403 -13.06 -5.85 15.95
C ALA A 403 -13.76 -5.31 14.68
N LEU A 404 -15.04 -4.90 14.75
CA LEU A 404 -15.71 -4.26 13.62
C LEU A 404 -15.17 -2.83 13.44
N PRO A 405 -14.72 -2.46 12.23
CA PRO A 405 -14.32 -1.07 11.97
C PRO A 405 -15.53 -0.15 12.16
N THR A 406 -15.31 1.00 12.80
CA THR A 406 -16.37 2.00 12.94
C THR A 406 -16.66 2.59 11.56
N PRO A 407 -17.91 3.01 11.29
CA PRO A 407 -18.23 3.73 10.06
C PRO A 407 -17.25 4.87 9.85
N ASP A 408 -16.87 5.65 10.85
CA ASP A 408 -15.90 6.74 10.70
C ASP A 408 -14.46 6.32 10.44
N THR A 409 -13.98 5.15 10.90
CA THR A 409 -12.66 4.63 10.49
C THR A 409 -12.71 3.98 9.10
N ALA A 410 -13.79 3.26 8.78
CA ALA A 410 -14.05 2.74 7.44
C ALA A 410 -14.32 3.85 6.41
N THR A 411 -14.85 4.99 6.85
CA THR A 411 -15.15 6.22 6.11
C THR A 411 -13.90 7.13 6.08
N ARG A 412 -13.03 7.07 7.10
CA ARG A 412 -11.63 7.52 6.96
C ARG A 412 -10.93 6.79 5.82
N HIS A 413 -11.30 5.54 5.56
CA HIS A 413 -10.89 4.79 4.37
C HIS A 413 -11.87 4.90 3.18
N LEU A 414 -13.06 5.54 3.22
CA LEU A 414 -14.02 5.50 2.10
C LEU A 414 -14.97 6.70 1.88
N ALA A 415 -15.09 7.73 2.73
CA ALA A 415 -15.90 8.93 2.43
C ALA A 415 -15.72 10.10 3.43
N THR A 416 -15.99 11.32 2.96
CA THR A 416 -16.20 12.59 3.71
C THR A 416 -15.12 13.06 4.69
N GLY A 417 -14.38 14.08 4.25
CA GLY A 417 -13.34 14.79 4.99
C GLY A 417 -13.85 15.49 6.25
N PHE A 418 -13.31 15.03 7.37
CA PHE A 418 -13.30 15.75 8.63
C PHE A 418 -12.48 17.04 8.46
N LEU A 419 -13.12 18.20 8.68
CA LEU A 419 -12.46 19.50 8.77
C LEU A 419 -12.76 20.08 10.14
N ALA A 420 -11.74 20.33 10.97
CA ALA A 420 -11.94 20.84 12.32
C ALA A 420 -12.60 22.24 12.32
N PRO A 421 -13.32 22.62 13.39
CA PRO A 421 -13.81 23.97 13.60
C PRO A 421 -12.70 25.03 13.52
N ARG A 422 -12.92 26.08 12.73
CA ARG A 422 -11.94 27.15 12.44
C ARG A 422 -12.31 28.47 13.10
N THR A 423 -13.60 28.71 13.38
CA THR A 423 -14.09 29.92 14.05
C THR A 423 -14.54 29.64 15.49
N PRO A 424 -14.56 30.66 16.38
CA PRO A 424 -15.07 30.49 17.75
C PRO A 424 -16.52 29.97 17.82
N ILE A 425 -17.36 30.38 16.87
CA ILE A 425 -18.76 29.92 16.77
C ILE A 425 -18.79 28.45 16.31
N GLU A 426 -18.00 28.09 15.29
CA GLU A 426 -17.90 26.69 14.84
C GLU A 426 -17.42 25.77 15.99
N ALA A 427 -16.44 26.21 16.79
CA ALA A 427 -15.87 25.41 17.88
C ALA A 427 -16.88 25.17 19.01
N GLN A 428 -17.64 26.20 19.38
CA GLN A 428 -18.70 26.10 20.37
C GLN A 428 -19.86 25.23 19.87
N LEU A 429 -20.27 25.38 18.61
CA LEU A 429 -21.29 24.50 18.00
C LEU A 429 -20.83 23.05 17.94
N ALA A 430 -19.59 22.79 17.55
CA ALA A 430 -19.03 21.45 17.50
C ALA A 430 -18.99 20.78 18.88
N THR A 431 -18.72 21.55 19.93
CA THR A 431 -18.78 21.08 21.32
C THR A 431 -20.22 20.69 21.70
N ILE A 432 -21.19 21.58 21.43
CA ILE A 432 -22.60 21.29 21.69
C ILE A 432 -23.08 20.06 20.92
N TRP A 433 -22.67 19.91 19.65
CA TRP A 433 -23.00 18.76 18.81
C TRP A 433 -22.34 17.48 19.32
N SER A 434 -21.07 17.54 19.73
CA SER A 434 -20.34 16.41 20.29
C SER A 434 -21.00 15.88 21.56
N GLU A 435 -21.37 16.76 22.49
CA GLU A 435 -22.06 16.40 23.73
C GLU A 435 -23.46 15.81 23.49
N LEU A 436 -24.17 16.34 22.49
CA LEU A 436 -25.53 15.89 22.15
C LEU A 436 -25.56 14.57 21.40
N LEU A 437 -24.60 14.35 20.51
CA LEU A 437 -24.58 13.22 19.58
C LEU A 437 -23.66 12.08 20.05
N GLY A 438 -22.80 12.33 21.06
CA GLY A 438 -21.84 11.34 21.56
C GLY A 438 -20.71 11.04 20.56
N VAL A 439 -20.43 11.97 19.64
CA VAL A 439 -19.38 11.85 18.61
C VAL A 439 -18.16 12.62 19.09
N GLU A 440 -17.01 11.94 19.15
CA GLU A 440 -15.78 12.47 19.75
C GLU A 440 -15.21 13.68 19.00
N ARG A 441 -15.42 13.76 17.67
CA ARG A 441 -14.95 14.89 16.85
C ARG A 441 -15.98 15.26 15.78
N ILE A 442 -16.50 16.49 15.84
CA ILE A 442 -17.41 17.06 14.84
C ILE A 442 -16.64 17.97 13.87
N GLY A 443 -16.74 17.71 12.58
CA GLY A 443 -16.19 18.53 11.50
C GLY A 443 -17.17 19.62 11.01
N VAL A 444 -16.63 20.68 10.41
CA VAL A 444 -17.42 21.83 9.92
C VAL A 444 -18.31 21.49 8.71
N ASN A 445 -17.97 20.43 7.97
CA ASN A 445 -18.79 19.91 6.89
C ASN A 445 -19.79 18.85 7.37
N ASP A 446 -19.79 18.53 8.66
CA ASP A 446 -20.68 17.52 9.19
C ASP A 446 -22.11 18.04 9.13
N ASN A 447 -22.97 17.19 8.61
CA ASN A 447 -24.38 17.46 8.55
C ASN A 447 -25.05 16.83 9.77
N TYR A 448 -25.68 17.64 10.60
CA TYR A 448 -26.34 17.29 11.85
C TYR A 448 -27.16 15.99 11.75
N PHE A 449 -27.97 15.87 10.70
CA PHE A 449 -28.85 14.72 10.50
C PHE A 449 -28.12 13.50 9.93
N LYS A 450 -26.96 13.68 9.31
CA LYS A 450 -26.12 12.58 8.79
C LYS A 450 -25.21 11.96 9.86
N ILE A 451 -24.89 12.69 10.92
CA ILE A 451 -24.02 12.25 12.03
C ILE A 451 -24.81 11.86 13.30
N GLY A 452 -26.09 11.49 13.14
CA GLY A 452 -26.92 10.97 14.25
C GLY A 452 -27.95 11.92 14.84
N GLY A 453 -28.06 13.17 14.37
CA GLY A 453 -29.06 14.13 14.83
C GLY A 453 -30.48 13.84 14.33
N HIS A 454 -31.48 14.08 15.18
CA HIS A 454 -32.90 13.96 14.83
C HIS A 454 -33.73 15.05 15.52
N SER A 455 -35.00 15.22 15.16
CA SER A 455 -35.85 16.34 15.59
C SER A 455 -35.90 16.55 17.12
N LEU A 456 -35.95 15.48 17.91
CA LEU A 456 -35.90 15.59 19.39
C LEU A 456 -34.57 16.15 19.92
N LEU A 457 -33.42 15.71 19.37
CA LEU A 457 -32.11 16.27 19.72
C LEU A 457 -31.96 17.68 19.12
N ALA A 458 -32.53 17.96 17.95
CA ALA A 458 -32.52 19.28 17.33
C ALA A 458 -33.23 20.33 18.20
N THR A 459 -34.31 19.96 18.89
CA THR A 459 -34.96 20.82 19.89
C THR A 459 -34.02 21.11 21.06
N GLN A 460 -33.28 20.11 21.56
CA GLN A 460 -32.29 20.32 22.62
C GLN A 460 -31.08 21.12 22.15
N LEU A 461 -30.68 20.96 20.89
CA LEU A 461 -29.63 21.74 20.23
C LEU A 461 -30.02 23.22 20.20
N VAL A 462 -31.25 23.54 19.78
CA VAL A 462 -31.77 24.91 19.77
C VAL A 462 -31.74 25.54 21.16
N ILE A 463 -32.11 24.80 22.20
CA ILE A 463 -32.06 25.28 23.59
C ILE A 463 -30.62 25.59 24.01
N ARG A 464 -29.67 24.68 23.76
CA ARG A 464 -28.26 24.91 24.10
C ARG A 464 -27.61 26.04 23.29
N ILE A 465 -27.96 26.18 22.02
CA ILE A 465 -27.52 27.32 21.19
C ILE A 465 -28.07 28.63 21.76
N ARG A 466 -29.34 28.67 22.17
CA ARG A 466 -29.95 29.84 22.81
C ARG A 466 -29.22 30.21 24.10
N ASP A 467 -28.95 29.24 24.97
CA ASP A 467 -28.29 29.50 26.24
C ASP A 467 -26.83 29.96 26.06
N GLN A 468 -26.11 29.35 25.11
CA GLN A 468 -24.68 29.61 24.87
C GLN A 468 -24.44 30.93 24.10
N PHE A 469 -25.25 31.21 23.08
CA PHE A 469 -25.05 32.36 22.17
C PHE A 469 -26.04 33.50 22.41
N GLN A 470 -27.00 33.34 23.32
CA GLN A 470 -28.04 34.34 23.63
C GLN A 470 -28.88 34.74 22.41
N VAL A 471 -29.18 33.78 21.53
CA VAL A 471 -29.93 33.97 20.27
C VAL A 471 -31.25 33.19 20.26
N ASP A 472 -32.30 33.77 19.69
CA ASP A 472 -33.56 33.05 19.50
C ASP A 472 -33.61 32.38 18.11
N LEU A 473 -33.16 31.13 18.07
CA LEU A 473 -33.12 30.31 16.86
C LEU A 473 -34.36 29.42 16.77
N SER A 474 -35.07 29.44 15.65
CA SER A 474 -36.19 28.51 15.42
C SER A 474 -35.68 27.13 14.98
N LEU A 475 -36.42 26.07 15.33
CA LEU A 475 -36.09 24.70 14.91
C LEU A 475 -35.96 24.57 13.39
N THR A 476 -36.76 25.33 12.63
CA THR A 476 -36.71 25.38 11.17
C THR A 476 -35.31 25.70 10.64
N LYS A 477 -34.54 26.53 11.35
CA LYS A 477 -33.19 26.92 10.93
C LYS A 477 -32.17 25.79 11.01
N ILE A 478 -32.37 24.81 11.89
CA ILE A 478 -31.53 23.59 11.91
C ILE A 478 -31.78 22.73 10.66
N PHE A 479 -33.00 22.74 10.12
CA PHE A 479 -33.33 22.03 8.88
C PHE A 479 -32.87 22.78 7.63
N GLU A 480 -32.90 24.11 7.65
CA GLU A 480 -32.41 24.95 6.55
C GLU A 480 -30.88 24.95 6.45
N TYR A 481 -30.18 24.92 7.60
CA TYR A 481 -28.72 24.92 7.69
C TYR A 481 -28.23 23.68 8.45
N PRO A 482 -28.37 22.47 7.88
CA PRO A 482 -28.06 21.24 8.58
C PRO A 482 -26.55 20.97 8.67
N ILE A 483 -25.70 21.73 7.99
CA ILE A 483 -24.24 21.56 8.00
C ILE A 483 -23.63 22.55 9.00
N LEU A 484 -22.68 22.10 9.84
CA LEU A 484 -22.15 22.89 10.95
C LEU A 484 -21.64 24.27 10.52
N LYS A 485 -20.86 24.35 9.43
CA LYS A 485 -20.35 25.63 8.90
C LYS A 485 -21.46 26.57 8.44
N ASP A 486 -22.53 26.03 7.86
CA ASP A 486 -23.63 26.84 7.31
C ASP A 486 -24.48 27.40 8.46
N LEU A 487 -24.67 26.61 9.51
CA LEU A 487 -25.31 27.06 10.75
C LEU A 487 -24.45 28.10 11.48
N ALA A 488 -23.13 27.88 11.54
CA ALA A 488 -22.20 28.83 12.14
C ALA A 488 -22.21 30.18 11.42
N ASN A 489 -22.17 30.18 10.08
CA ASN A 489 -22.25 31.39 9.26
C ASN A 489 -23.58 32.13 9.44
N TYR A 490 -24.68 31.39 9.54
CA TYR A 490 -25.99 31.98 9.84
C TYR A 490 -26.00 32.68 11.21
N LEU A 491 -25.46 32.03 12.24
CA LEU A 491 -25.38 32.59 13.59
C LEU A 491 -24.45 33.80 13.66
N ASP A 492 -23.31 33.77 12.96
CA ASP A 492 -22.37 34.88 12.88
C ASP A 492 -23.04 36.13 12.25
N THR A 493 -23.76 35.93 11.14
CA THR A 493 -24.51 37.01 10.47
C THR A 493 -25.63 37.56 11.35
N TYR A 494 -26.34 36.67 12.06
CA TYR A 494 -27.43 37.04 12.96
C TYR A 494 -26.94 37.84 14.17
N LEU A 495 -25.83 37.42 14.79
CA LEU A 495 -25.19 38.11 15.90
C LEU A 495 -24.62 39.47 15.47
N TRP A 496 -24.02 39.56 14.29
CA TRP A 496 -23.54 40.83 13.73
C TRP A 496 -24.69 41.82 13.52
N TYR A 497 -25.81 41.39 12.93
CA TYR A 497 -26.97 42.26 12.69
C TYR A 497 -27.61 42.77 13.99
N ASN A 498 -27.77 41.90 14.99
CA ASN A 498 -28.38 42.29 16.28
C ASN A 498 -27.45 43.15 17.15
N ASN A 499 -26.13 42.95 17.08
CA ASN A 499 -25.17 43.83 17.79
C ASN A 499 -24.97 45.17 17.07
N SER A 500 -25.25 45.26 15.76
CA SER A 500 -25.18 46.51 14.99
C SER A 500 -26.44 47.38 15.15
N ALA A 501 -27.54 46.84 15.68
CA ALA A 501 -28.77 47.57 15.96
C ALA A 501 -28.69 48.51 17.18
N ASP A 502 -27.59 48.44 17.97
CA ASP A 502 -27.27 49.40 19.03
C ASP A 502 -26.56 50.68 18.52
N PHE A 503 -26.24 50.76 17.22
CA PHE A 503 -25.86 52.03 16.60
C PHE A 503 -27.11 52.81 16.20
N GLN A 504 -27.51 53.77 17.04
CA GLN A 504 -28.42 54.82 16.61
C GLN A 504 -27.83 55.53 15.38
N PRO A 505 -28.63 55.77 14.32
CA PRO A 505 -28.18 56.64 13.24
C PRO A 505 -27.91 58.03 13.84
N LEU A 506 -26.71 58.56 13.59
CA LEU A 506 -26.45 59.99 13.75
C LEU A 506 -27.52 60.76 12.97
N ASN A 507 -28.20 61.65 13.68
CA ASN A 507 -29.16 62.60 13.14
C ASN A 507 -28.62 63.21 11.84
N ALA A 508 -29.39 63.07 10.77
CA ALA A 508 -29.20 63.86 9.56
C ALA A 508 -29.80 65.26 9.80
N ASP A 509 -29.04 66.12 10.47
CA ASP A 509 -29.22 67.56 10.39
C ASP A 509 -28.10 68.13 9.50
N GLU A 510 -28.55 68.70 8.38
CA GLU A 510 -27.99 69.84 7.64
C GLU A 510 -26.47 70.05 7.65
N GLU A 511 -25.83 69.95 6.47
CA GLU A 511 -25.28 71.14 5.80
C GLU A 511 -24.75 70.79 4.41
N GLU A 512 -25.21 71.57 3.42
CA GLU A 512 -24.51 71.82 2.17
C GLU A 512 -23.04 72.17 2.45
N ILE A 513 -22.12 71.76 1.58
CA ILE A 513 -21.05 72.64 1.08
C ILE A 513 -20.47 72.00 -0.19
N GLU A 514 -20.42 72.82 -1.23
CA GLU A 514 -19.66 72.60 -2.46
C GLU A 514 -18.15 72.43 -2.20
N LEU A 515 -17.55 71.62 -3.08
CA LEU A 515 -16.11 71.34 -3.33
C LEU A 515 -15.47 70.20 -2.53
#